data_AF-A0A834IKQ6-F1
#
_entry.id   AF-A0A834IKQ6-F1
#
_cell.length_a   1.000
_cell.length_b   1.000
_cell.length_c   1.000
_cell.angle_alpha   90.00
_cell.angle_beta   90.00
_cell.angle_gamma   90.00
#
_symmetry.space_group_name_H-M   'P 1'
#
loop_
_entity.id
_entity.type
_entity.pdbx_description
1 polymer ?
#
loop_
_entity_poly.entity_id
_entity_poly.type
_entity_poly.pdbx_seq_one_letter_code
_entity_poly.pdbx_strand_id
1 'polypeptide(L)'
;MPPKKKGGGKGGAGAIIDGVDTTQMTREQLEVFCHRIKEENEREREERNFFQMERDKLRTFWEICRNELEEARAKLRNKDRQIEEEAEKNEEELKFYKQKVKHLQYEHQNNLTECKAEALVSLKTAQDEHSEQEKELLRDKKNLKLQLREQEISFQDQIKNIKIEHQKEISEARGEFEEKAKEMELKYEKKFHDLRTQLHTQHDMEISEVEERKNNQITELNKHHDKAFNEMKNYYNDITLNNLALISTLK
;
A
#
# COMPACT_ATOMS: atom_id res chain seq x y z
N MET A 1 44.24 -4.96 -119.58
CA MET A 1 45.61 -4.96 -120.14
C MET A 1 46.56 -5.35 -119.01
N PRO A 2 47.68 -6.08 -119.24
CA PRO A 2 48.10 -6.95 -120.36
C PRO A 2 48.74 -8.29 -119.84
N PRO A 3 49.39 -9.17 -120.65
CA PRO A 3 49.50 -9.22 -122.11
C PRO A 3 49.00 -10.51 -122.78
N LYS A 4 48.70 -10.36 -124.09
CA LYS A 4 48.60 -11.41 -125.11
C LYS A 4 49.98 -12.01 -125.42
N LYS A 5 50.02 -13.29 -125.84
CA LYS A 5 50.99 -13.76 -126.85
C LYS A 5 50.33 -14.72 -127.84
N LYS A 6 50.51 -14.40 -129.13
CA LYS A 6 50.10 -15.15 -130.33
C LYS A 6 51.12 -16.26 -130.63
N GLY A 7 50.60 -17.40 -131.08
CA GLY A 7 50.94 -17.98 -132.39
C GLY A 7 52.20 -18.85 -132.54
N GLY A 8 51.98 -20.05 -133.07
CA GLY A 8 52.88 -20.69 -134.04
C GLY A 8 53.64 -21.91 -133.53
N GLY A 9 53.47 -23.05 -134.21
CA GLY A 9 54.40 -24.18 -134.10
C GLY A 9 53.75 -25.55 -134.21
N LYS A 10 53.41 -25.97 -135.44
CA LYS A 10 53.13 -27.36 -135.78
C LYS A 10 54.47 -28.07 -135.90
N GLY A 11 54.82 -28.91 -134.93
CA GLY A 11 55.99 -29.78 -134.93
C GLY A 11 55.67 -30.96 -134.01
N GLY A 12 55.73 -32.17 -134.55
CA GLY A 12 55.30 -33.39 -133.85
C GLY A 12 56.03 -33.58 -132.53
N ALA A 13 55.32 -33.39 -131.41
CA ALA A 13 55.72 -33.91 -130.12
C ALA A 13 55.15 -35.33 -130.02
N GLY A 14 55.95 -36.30 -130.45
CA GLY A 14 55.71 -37.69 -130.13
C GLY A 14 55.67 -37.84 -128.62
N ALA A 15 54.49 -38.21 -128.12
CA ALA A 15 54.19 -38.86 -126.86
C ALA A 15 55.29 -38.84 -125.77
N ILE A 16 55.51 -37.68 -125.14
CA ILE A 16 56.12 -37.60 -123.80
C ILE A 16 54.97 -37.54 -122.80
N ILE A 17 54.81 -38.59 -121.99
CA ILE A 17 53.79 -38.67 -120.93
C ILE A 17 54.54 -38.84 -119.62
N ASP A 18 54.32 -37.92 -118.69
CA ASP A 18 54.98 -37.86 -117.37
C ASP A 18 56.52 -37.88 -117.41
N GLY A 19 57.11 -37.08 -118.31
CA GLY A 19 58.57 -36.93 -118.42
C GLY A 19 59.31 -38.09 -119.12
N VAL A 20 58.61 -39.13 -119.57
CA VAL A 20 59.18 -40.29 -120.29
C VAL A 20 58.82 -40.24 -121.79
N ASP A 21 59.82 -40.41 -122.67
CA ASP A 21 59.64 -40.49 -124.12
C ASP A 21 59.14 -41.88 -124.54
N THR A 22 57.87 -41.97 -124.92
CA THR A 22 57.19 -43.23 -125.21
C THR A 22 57.35 -43.69 -126.67
N THR A 23 58.08 -42.94 -127.50
CA THR A 23 58.25 -43.23 -128.93
C THR A 23 59.15 -44.44 -129.24
N GLN A 24 59.97 -44.89 -128.27
CA GLN A 24 60.89 -46.02 -128.40
C GLN A 24 60.44 -47.30 -127.67
N MET A 25 59.26 -47.28 -127.05
CA MET A 25 58.74 -48.42 -126.29
C MET A 25 57.95 -49.37 -127.18
N THR A 26 58.16 -50.68 -127.00
CA THR A 26 57.34 -51.73 -127.61
C THR A 26 55.94 -51.76 -127.01
N ARG A 27 54.95 -52.33 -127.71
CA ARG A 27 53.54 -52.35 -127.26
C ARG A 27 53.36 -52.87 -125.82
N GLU A 28 54.07 -53.93 -125.46
CA GLU A 28 54.03 -54.49 -124.09
C GLU A 28 54.63 -53.53 -123.06
N GLN A 29 55.70 -52.81 -123.41
CA GLN A 29 56.32 -51.80 -122.54
C GLN A 29 55.41 -50.57 -122.35
N LEU A 30 54.67 -50.18 -123.39
CA LEU A 30 53.63 -49.14 -123.30
C LEU A 30 52.45 -49.59 -122.43
N GLU A 31 52.01 -50.85 -122.52
CA GLU A 31 50.94 -51.38 -121.67
C GLU A 31 51.36 -51.41 -120.19
N VAL A 32 52.58 -51.84 -119.88
CA VAL A 32 53.15 -51.79 -118.51
C VAL A 32 53.31 -50.35 -118.00
N PHE A 33 53.75 -49.42 -118.86
CA PHE A 33 53.86 -48.00 -118.51
C PHE A 33 52.50 -47.35 -118.26
N CYS A 34 51.49 -47.67 -119.07
CA CYS A 34 50.10 -47.24 -118.86
C CYS A 34 49.53 -47.80 -117.55
N HIS A 35 49.83 -49.05 -117.19
CA HIS A 35 49.42 -49.61 -115.91
C HIS A 35 50.10 -48.91 -114.73
N ARG A 36 51.40 -48.62 -114.82
CA ARG A 36 52.13 -47.87 -113.79
C ARG A 36 51.57 -46.47 -113.58
N ILE A 37 51.32 -45.71 -114.64
CA ILE A 37 50.73 -44.37 -114.55
C ILE A 37 49.32 -44.43 -113.97
N LYS A 38 48.53 -45.46 -114.31
CA LYS A 38 47.20 -45.65 -113.71
C LYS A 38 47.31 -45.92 -112.21
N GLU A 39 48.21 -46.81 -111.79
CA GLU A 39 48.46 -47.11 -110.37
C GLU A 39 48.97 -45.88 -109.60
N GLU A 40 49.86 -45.08 -110.21
CA GLU A 40 50.32 -43.82 -109.63
C GLU A 40 49.18 -42.78 -109.54
N ASN A 41 48.32 -42.68 -110.56
CA ASN A 41 47.16 -41.79 -110.50
C ASN A 41 46.13 -42.23 -109.45
N GLU A 42 45.92 -43.54 -109.29
CA GLU A 42 45.07 -44.11 -108.26
C GLU A 42 45.64 -43.81 -106.87
N ARG A 43 46.95 -44.01 -106.67
CA ARG A 43 47.64 -43.68 -105.42
C ARG A 43 47.57 -42.19 -105.10
N GLU A 44 47.83 -41.31 -106.06
CA GLU A 44 47.71 -39.86 -105.87
C GLU A 44 46.27 -39.42 -105.55
N ARG A 45 45.27 -40.12 -106.10
CA ARG A 45 43.86 -39.90 -105.76
C ARG A 45 43.55 -40.33 -104.33
N GLU A 46 44.02 -41.50 -103.92
CA GLU A 46 43.88 -42.00 -102.55
C GLU A 46 44.56 -41.07 -101.55
N GLU A 47 45.79 -40.63 -101.83
CA GLU A 47 46.54 -39.67 -101.01
C GLU A 47 45.80 -38.33 -100.91
N ARG A 48 45.31 -37.77 -102.03
CA ARG A 48 44.51 -36.54 -102.03
C ARG A 48 43.25 -36.69 -101.17
N ASN A 49 42.53 -37.80 -101.33
CA ASN A 49 41.33 -38.09 -100.53
C ASN A 49 41.66 -38.20 -99.05
N PHE A 50 42.76 -38.88 -98.70
CA PHE A 50 43.25 -38.98 -97.33
C PHE A 50 43.57 -37.61 -96.73
N PHE A 51 44.37 -36.78 -97.42
CA PHE A 51 44.70 -35.43 -96.96
C PHE A 51 43.48 -34.52 -96.88
N GLN A 52 42.50 -34.69 -97.75
CA GLN A 52 41.23 -33.96 -97.67
C GLN A 52 40.44 -34.35 -96.41
N MET A 53 40.30 -35.65 -96.12
CA MET A 53 39.65 -36.11 -94.89
C MET A 53 40.40 -35.63 -93.64
N GLU A 54 41.73 -35.69 -93.61
CA GLU A 54 42.52 -35.20 -92.49
C GLU A 54 42.38 -33.69 -92.29
N ARG A 55 42.38 -32.91 -93.38
CA ARG A 55 42.12 -31.46 -93.32
C ARG A 55 40.74 -31.16 -92.76
N ASP A 56 39.72 -31.88 -93.22
CA ASP A 56 38.34 -31.65 -92.78
C ASP A 56 38.17 -32.08 -91.31
N LYS A 57 38.80 -33.18 -90.87
CA LYS A 57 38.88 -33.56 -89.44
C LYS A 57 39.56 -32.49 -88.60
N LEU A 58 40.74 -32.00 -89.01
CA LEU A 58 41.46 -30.94 -88.31
C LEU A 58 40.63 -29.67 -88.21
N ARG A 59 39.88 -29.32 -89.26
CA ARG A 59 38.95 -28.19 -89.23
C ARG A 59 37.84 -28.40 -88.21
N THR A 60 37.21 -29.58 -88.17
CA THR A 60 36.16 -29.86 -87.16
C THR A 60 36.70 -29.81 -85.74
N PHE A 61 37.89 -30.38 -85.48
CA PHE A 61 38.54 -30.27 -84.18
C PHE A 61 38.85 -28.83 -83.81
N TRP A 62 39.35 -28.05 -84.76
CA TRP A 62 39.62 -26.63 -84.52
C TRP A 62 38.34 -25.85 -84.20
N GLU A 63 37.25 -26.10 -84.92
CA GLU A 63 35.95 -25.46 -84.66
C GLU A 63 35.39 -25.87 -83.29
N ILE A 64 35.48 -27.15 -82.91
CA ILE A 64 35.07 -27.65 -81.58
C ILE A 64 35.91 -27.00 -80.47
N CYS A 65 37.24 -27.10 -80.53
CA CYS A 65 38.13 -26.54 -79.52
C CYS A 65 37.96 -25.02 -79.39
N ARG A 66 37.71 -24.33 -80.51
CA ARG A 66 37.41 -22.89 -80.49
C ARG A 66 36.09 -22.60 -79.77
N ASN A 67 35.02 -23.35 -80.08
CA ASN A 67 33.73 -23.18 -79.42
C ASN A 67 33.82 -23.50 -77.93
N GLU A 68 34.51 -24.58 -77.55
CA GLU A 68 34.76 -24.94 -76.15
C GLU A 68 35.52 -23.85 -75.40
N LEU A 69 36.53 -23.24 -76.03
CA LEU A 69 37.27 -22.11 -75.46
C LEU A 69 36.37 -20.88 -75.28
N GLU A 70 35.53 -20.57 -76.27
CA GLU A 70 34.58 -19.44 -76.20
C GLU A 70 33.53 -19.68 -75.10
N GLU A 71 33.01 -20.90 -74.95
CA GLU A 71 32.12 -21.31 -73.86
C GLU A 71 32.79 -21.23 -72.49
N ALA A 72 34.03 -21.73 -72.35
CA ALA A 72 34.77 -21.67 -71.10
C ALA A 72 35.02 -20.22 -70.67
N ARG A 73 35.38 -19.35 -71.62
CA ARG A 73 35.53 -17.91 -71.38
C ARG A 73 34.21 -17.25 -70.97
N ALA A 74 33.09 -17.63 -71.59
CA ALA A 74 31.77 -17.14 -71.21
C ALA A 74 31.37 -17.59 -69.81
N LYS A 75 31.61 -18.86 -69.45
CA LYS A 75 31.39 -19.40 -68.11
C LYS A 75 32.24 -18.67 -67.06
N LEU A 76 33.50 -18.39 -67.37
CA LEU A 76 34.39 -17.65 -66.46
C LEU A 76 33.86 -16.23 -66.20
N ARG A 77 33.51 -15.48 -67.25
CA ARG A 77 32.89 -14.14 -67.08
C ARG A 77 31.59 -14.16 -66.27
N ASN A 78 30.75 -15.17 -66.49
CA ASN A 78 29.52 -15.33 -65.72
C ASN A 78 29.81 -15.64 -64.24
N LYS A 79 30.87 -16.40 -63.96
CA LYS A 79 31.29 -16.70 -62.58
C LYS A 79 31.90 -15.48 -61.90
N ASP A 80 32.71 -14.69 -62.59
CA ASP A 80 33.25 -13.44 -62.06
C ASP A 80 32.11 -12.48 -61.69
N ARG A 81 31.11 -12.33 -62.58
CA ARG A 81 29.92 -11.53 -62.29
C ARG A 81 29.12 -12.05 -61.10
N GLN A 82 28.96 -13.36 -60.96
CA GLN A 82 28.31 -13.95 -59.78
C GLN A 82 29.08 -13.65 -58.49
N ILE A 83 30.42 -13.67 -58.54
CA ILE A 83 31.25 -13.32 -57.38
C ILE A 83 31.05 -11.84 -57.00
N GLU A 84 31.01 -10.95 -57.99
CA GLU A 84 30.73 -9.53 -57.75
C GLU A 84 29.35 -9.30 -57.15
N GLU A 85 28.30 -9.90 -57.73
CA GLU A 85 26.92 -9.76 -57.23
C GLU A 85 26.74 -10.30 -55.81
N GLU A 86 27.39 -11.43 -55.46
CA GLU A 86 27.35 -11.97 -54.09
C GLU A 86 28.19 -11.13 -53.11
N ALA A 87 29.31 -10.54 -53.56
CA ALA A 87 30.09 -9.63 -52.74
C ALA A 87 29.31 -8.35 -52.41
N GLU A 88 28.60 -7.77 -53.38
CA GLU A 88 27.73 -6.61 -53.18
C GLU A 88 26.60 -6.91 -52.20
N LYS A 89 25.89 -8.04 -52.37
CA LYS A 89 24.83 -8.47 -51.43
C LYS A 89 25.37 -8.62 -50.01
N ASN A 90 26.52 -9.29 -49.85
CA ASN A 90 27.13 -9.47 -48.54
C ASN A 90 27.55 -8.12 -47.91
N GLU A 91 28.02 -7.16 -48.71
CA GLU A 91 28.33 -5.81 -48.20
C GLU A 91 27.07 -5.06 -47.73
N GLU A 92 25.97 -5.17 -48.47
CA GLU A 92 24.67 -4.61 -48.08
C GLU A 92 24.13 -5.24 -46.79
N GLU A 93 24.17 -6.56 -46.70
CA GLU A 93 23.78 -7.29 -45.48
C GLU A 93 24.62 -6.87 -44.28
N LEU A 94 25.94 -6.76 -44.46
CA LEU A 94 26.85 -6.30 -43.40
C LEU A 94 26.50 -4.89 -42.93
N LYS A 95 26.17 -3.97 -43.85
CA LYS A 95 25.72 -2.61 -43.51
C LYS A 95 24.41 -2.64 -42.74
N PHE A 96 23.43 -3.44 -43.18
CA PHE A 96 22.16 -3.62 -42.50
C PHE A 96 22.32 -4.15 -41.08
N TYR A 97 23.08 -5.24 -40.90
CA TYR A 97 23.34 -5.82 -39.59
C TYR A 97 24.10 -4.86 -38.67
N LYS A 98 25.07 -4.11 -39.21
CA LYS A 98 25.78 -3.07 -38.46
C LYS A 98 24.84 -1.98 -37.96
N GLN A 99 23.88 -1.54 -38.79
CA GLN A 99 22.88 -0.57 -38.38
C GLN A 99 21.92 -1.15 -37.34
N LYS A 100 21.50 -2.41 -37.50
CA LYS A 100 20.64 -3.11 -36.52
C LYS A 100 21.31 -3.22 -35.15
N VAL A 101 22.60 -3.56 -35.10
CA VAL A 101 23.37 -3.60 -33.85
C VAL A 101 23.45 -2.22 -33.20
N LYS A 102 23.75 -1.17 -33.98
CA LYS A 102 23.77 0.21 -33.46
C LYS A 102 22.42 0.64 -32.88
N HIS A 103 21.33 0.32 -33.56
CA HIS A 103 19.98 0.65 -33.09
C HIS A 103 19.66 -0.08 -31.79
N LEU A 104 19.92 -1.39 -31.71
CA LEU A 104 19.71 -2.18 -30.49
C LEU A 104 20.53 -1.67 -29.31
N GLN A 105 21.78 -1.26 -29.54
CA GLN A 105 22.63 -0.67 -28.50
C GLN A 105 22.06 0.66 -28.00
N TYR A 106 21.62 1.52 -28.91
CA TYR A 106 21.00 2.80 -28.56
C TYR A 106 19.70 2.60 -27.79
N GLU A 107 18.83 1.71 -28.25
CA GLU A 107 17.57 1.38 -27.58
C GLU A 107 17.83 0.81 -26.18
N HIS A 108 18.75 -0.14 -26.05
CA HIS A 108 19.11 -0.70 -24.74
C HIS A 108 19.64 0.37 -23.79
N GLN A 109 20.51 1.26 -24.27
CA GLN A 109 21.02 2.37 -23.47
C GLN A 109 19.90 3.32 -23.04
N ASN A 110 18.98 3.65 -23.96
CA ASN A 110 17.85 4.53 -23.68
C ASN A 110 16.90 3.91 -22.64
N ASN A 111 16.52 2.64 -22.82
CA ASN A 111 15.67 1.90 -21.88
C ASN A 111 16.33 1.79 -20.51
N LEU A 112 17.66 1.59 -20.46
CA LEU A 112 18.40 1.57 -19.19
C LEU A 112 18.39 2.94 -18.50
N THR A 113 18.55 4.04 -19.25
CA THR A 113 18.48 5.39 -18.68
C THR A 113 17.09 5.75 -18.19
N GLU A 114 16.05 5.38 -18.94
CA GLU A 114 14.65 5.57 -18.57
C GLU A 114 14.30 4.79 -17.31
N CYS A 115 14.60 3.49 -17.28
CA CYS A 115 14.37 2.64 -16.11
C CYS A 115 15.10 3.16 -14.85
N LYS A 116 16.33 3.67 -14.99
CA LYS A 116 17.05 4.31 -13.88
C LYS A 116 16.36 5.60 -13.41
N ALA A 117 15.88 6.43 -14.34
CA ALA A 117 15.19 7.67 -14.01
C ALA A 117 13.85 7.37 -13.30
N GLU A 118 13.07 6.43 -13.81
CA GLU A 118 11.82 5.97 -13.20
C GLU A 118 12.05 5.40 -11.79
N ALA A 119 13.07 4.55 -11.61
CA ALA A 119 13.41 4.00 -10.30
C ALA A 119 13.80 5.10 -9.29
N LEU A 120 14.53 6.13 -9.71
CA LEU A 120 14.88 7.26 -8.85
C LEU A 120 13.66 8.09 -8.46
N VAL A 121 12.75 8.35 -9.40
CA VAL A 121 11.50 9.08 -9.13
C VAL A 121 10.59 8.26 -8.20
N SER A 122 10.46 6.96 -8.43
CA SER A 122 9.70 6.05 -7.56
C SER A 122 10.28 5.98 -6.15
N LEU A 123 11.61 5.91 -6.01
CA LEU A 123 12.25 5.91 -4.69
C LEU A 123 12.01 7.24 -3.95
N LYS A 124 12.13 8.37 -4.66
CA LYS A 124 11.91 9.69 -4.07
C LYS A 124 10.46 9.89 -3.63
N THR A 125 9.50 9.50 -4.47
CA THR A 125 8.06 9.59 -4.14
C THR A 125 7.73 8.75 -2.91
N ALA A 126 8.22 7.50 -2.85
CA ALA A 126 8.06 6.66 -1.66
C ALA A 126 8.69 7.28 -0.40
N GLN A 127 9.88 7.89 -0.54
CA GLN A 127 10.53 8.58 0.58
C GLN A 127 9.72 9.80 1.06
N ASP A 128 9.20 10.61 0.13
CA ASP A 128 8.40 11.79 0.44
C ASP A 128 7.09 11.39 1.13
N GLU A 129 6.41 10.34 0.63
CA GLU A 129 5.19 9.77 1.23
C GLU A 129 5.44 9.26 2.66
N HIS A 130 6.52 8.52 2.89
CA HIS A 130 6.88 8.06 4.23
C HIS A 130 7.19 9.23 5.17
N SER A 131 7.87 10.27 4.67
CA SER A 131 8.14 11.48 5.45
C SER A 131 6.86 12.21 5.84
N GLU A 132 5.87 12.25 4.96
CA GLU A 132 4.55 12.84 5.23
C GLU A 132 3.78 12.03 6.26
N GLN A 133 3.70 10.71 6.09
CA GLN A 133 3.06 9.81 7.07
C GLN A 133 3.69 9.92 8.46
N GLU A 134 5.02 10.03 8.55
CA GLU A 134 5.71 10.22 9.84
C GLU A 134 5.30 11.54 10.50
N LYS A 135 5.20 12.64 9.73
CA LYS A 135 4.76 13.94 10.25
C LYS A 135 3.32 13.89 10.74
N GLU A 136 2.44 13.21 10.02
CA GLU A 136 1.04 13.01 10.43
C GLU A 136 0.96 12.23 11.74
N LEU A 137 1.66 11.09 11.84
CA LEU A 137 1.69 10.28 13.07
C LEU A 137 2.24 11.07 14.26
N LEU A 138 3.26 11.92 14.05
CA LEU A 138 3.79 12.79 15.11
C LEU A 138 2.78 13.85 15.55
N ARG A 139 1.99 14.40 14.60
CA ARG A 139 0.92 15.35 14.90
C ARG A 139 -0.20 14.67 15.67
N ASP A 140 -0.63 13.50 15.24
CA ASP A 140 -1.70 12.73 15.90
C ASP A 140 -1.29 12.31 17.31
N LYS A 141 -0.05 11.85 17.49
CA LYS A 141 0.52 11.57 18.81
C LYS A 141 0.48 12.78 19.74
N LYS A 142 0.77 13.99 19.24
CA LYS A 142 0.69 15.22 20.03
C LYS A 142 -0.77 15.57 20.37
N ASN A 143 -1.67 15.46 19.40
CA ASN A 143 -3.10 15.72 19.60
C ASN A 143 -3.72 14.77 20.64
N LEU A 144 -3.44 13.47 20.53
CA LEU A 144 -3.90 12.45 21.47
C LEU A 144 -3.38 12.71 22.90
N LYS A 145 -2.13 13.15 23.04
CA LYS A 145 -1.57 13.54 24.35
C LYS A 145 -2.28 14.75 24.94
N LEU A 146 -2.63 15.73 24.10
CA LEU A 146 -3.38 16.91 24.54
C LEU A 146 -4.78 16.51 25.01
N GLN A 147 -5.50 15.73 24.20
CA GLN A 147 -6.84 15.22 24.53
C GLN A 147 -6.85 14.40 25.82
N LEU A 148 -5.85 13.53 26.01
CA LEU A 148 -5.72 12.75 27.24
C LEU A 148 -5.56 13.67 28.46
N ARG A 149 -4.71 14.70 28.35
CA ARG A 149 -4.49 15.66 29.44
C ARG A 149 -5.76 16.48 29.73
N GLU A 150 -6.50 16.89 28.71
CA GLU A 150 -7.77 17.59 28.87
C GLU A 150 -8.82 16.70 29.57
N GLN A 151 -8.90 15.42 29.19
CA GLN A 151 -9.77 14.45 29.87
C GLN A 151 -9.37 14.24 31.33
N GLU A 152 -8.08 14.10 31.63
CA GLU A 152 -7.57 13.97 33.00
C GLU A 152 -7.97 15.16 33.86
N ILE A 153 -7.82 16.39 33.35
CA ILE A 153 -8.24 17.61 34.05
C ILE A 153 -9.77 17.62 34.25
N SER A 154 -10.54 17.30 33.21
CA SER A 154 -12.01 17.24 33.30
C SER A 154 -12.48 16.25 34.36
N PHE A 155 -11.87 15.06 34.43
CA PHE A 155 -12.20 14.07 35.45
C PHE A 155 -11.79 14.52 36.86
N GLN A 156 -10.65 15.19 37.02
CA GLN A 156 -10.26 15.77 38.31
C GLN A 156 -11.28 16.82 38.78
N ASP A 157 -11.74 17.68 37.89
CA ASP A 157 -12.76 18.69 38.19
C ASP A 157 -14.11 18.04 38.56
N GLN A 158 -14.53 16.99 37.83
CA GLN A 158 -15.74 16.22 38.18
C GLN A 158 -15.64 15.62 39.58
N ILE A 159 -14.53 14.96 39.91
CA ILE A 159 -14.30 14.38 41.25
C ILE A 159 -14.33 15.48 42.33
N LYS A 160 -13.72 16.63 42.06
CA LYS A 160 -13.72 17.76 42.99
C LYS A 160 -15.14 18.29 43.22
N ASN A 161 -15.93 18.44 42.16
CA ASN A 161 -17.32 18.91 42.25
C ASN A 161 -18.17 17.93 43.07
N ILE A 162 -18.08 16.63 42.81
CA ILE A 162 -18.79 15.60 43.58
C ILE A 162 -18.41 15.66 45.06
N LYS A 163 -17.12 15.85 45.39
CA LYS A 163 -16.68 15.99 46.79
C LYS A 163 -17.26 17.23 47.46
N ILE A 164 -17.35 18.35 46.75
CA ILE A 164 -17.92 19.60 47.27
C ILE A 164 -19.42 19.42 47.51
N GLU A 165 -20.16 18.85 46.56
CA GLU A 165 -21.59 18.56 46.69
C GLU A 165 -21.85 17.63 47.88
N HIS A 166 -21.11 16.53 47.98
CA HIS A 166 -21.26 15.60 49.10
C HIS A 166 -20.94 16.25 50.46
N GLN A 167 -19.91 17.10 50.53
CA GLN A 167 -19.59 17.84 51.75
C GLN A 167 -20.72 18.82 52.14
N LYS A 168 -21.36 19.44 51.15
CA LYS A 168 -22.51 20.32 51.36
C LYS A 168 -23.70 19.54 51.91
N GLU A 169 -24.05 18.40 51.29
CA GLU A 169 -25.13 17.52 51.76
C GLU A 169 -24.89 17.03 53.20
N ILE A 170 -23.65 16.63 53.54
CA ILE A 170 -23.30 16.23 54.91
C ILE A 170 -23.50 17.40 55.88
N SER A 171 -23.09 18.61 55.49
CA SER A 171 -23.23 19.79 56.35
C SER A 171 -24.70 20.15 56.57
N GLU A 172 -25.53 20.08 55.53
CA GLU A 172 -26.97 20.31 55.60
C GLU A 172 -27.62 19.27 56.52
N ALA A 173 -27.34 17.98 56.32
CA ALA A 173 -27.86 16.91 57.16
C ALA A 173 -27.45 17.08 58.64
N ARG A 174 -26.19 17.44 58.91
CA ARG A 174 -25.73 17.74 60.28
C ARG A 174 -26.49 18.92 60.90
N GLY A 175 -26.71 19.98 60.14
CA GLY A 175 -27.51 21.13 60.57
C GLY A 175 -28.93 20.74 60.95
N GLU A 176 -29.60 19.95 60.10
CA GLU A 176 -30.95 19.44 60.39
C GLU A 176 -30.98 18.56 61.64
N PHE A 177 -29.98 17.70 61.85
CA PHE A 177 -29.91 16.85 63.04
C PHE A 177 -29.70 17.68 64.30
N GLU A 178 -28.85 18.71 64.25
CA GLU A 178 -28.61 19.60 65.38
C GLU A 178 -29.87 20.41 65.74
N GLU A 179 -30.59 20.90 64.73
CA GLU A 179 -31.87 21.61 64.93
C GLU A 179 -32.91 20.68 65.57
N LYS A 180 -33.11 19.48 65.03
CA LYS A 180 -34.02 18.47 65.59
C LYS A 180 -33.65 18.08 67.02
N ALA A 181 -32.35 17.98 67.33
CA ALA A 181 -31.87 17.71 68.68
C ALA A 181 -32.22 18.85 69.65
N LYS A 182 -31.95 20.11 69.27
CA LYS A 182 -32.30 21.30 70.07
C LYS A 182 -33.80 21.43 70.30
N GLU A 183 -34.62 21.20 69.27
CA GLU A 183 -36.07 21.19 69.40
C GLU A 183 -36.54 20.11 70.38
N MET A 184 -35.93 18.93 70.33
CA MET A 184 -36.24 17.83 71.25
C MET A 184 -35.85 18.17 72.69
N GLU A 185 -34.63 18.68 72.90
CA GLU A 185 -34.16 19.13 74.22
C GLU A 185 -35.10 20.18 74.81
N LEU A 186 -35.39 21.25 74.06
CA LEU A 186 -36.29 22.32 74.49
C LEU A 186 -37.69 21.79 74.85
N LYS A 187 -38.21 20.86 74.05
CA LYS A 187 -39.51 20.22 74.29
C LYS A 187 -39.51 19.44 75.60
N TYR A 188 -38.44 18.71 75.91
CA TYR A 188 -38.36 17.94 77.15
C TYR A 188 -38.04 18.82 78.36
N GLU A 189 -37.19 19.83 78.24
CA GLU A 189 -36.96 20.83 79.30
C GLU A 189 -38.26 21.51 79.70
N LYS A 190 -39.07 21.94 78.73
CA LYS A 190 -40.38 22.53 78.99
C LYS A 190 -41.30 21.55 79.73
N LYS A 191 -41.37 20.29 79.29
CA LYS A 191 -42.16 19.26 79.99
C LYS A 191 -41.69 19.03 81.43
N PHE A 192 -40.38 18.99 81.67
CA PHE A 192 -39.83 18.85 83.02
C PHE A 192 -40.14 20.06 83.89
N HIS A 193 -40.03 21.27 83.34
CA HIS A 193 -40.40 22.50 84.03
C HIS A 193 -41.88 22.50 84.40
N ASP A 194 -42.77 22.22 83.44
CA ASP A 194 -44.22 22.17 83.65
C ASP A 194 -44.58 21.13 84.73
N LEU A 195 -43.98 19.92 84.68
CA LEU A 195 -44.19 18.89 85.68
C LEU A 195 -43.72 19.32 87.08
N ARG A 196 -42.56 19.99 87.17
CA ARG A 196 -42.02 20.48 88.43
C ARG A 196 -42.91 21.56 89.03
N THR A 197 -43.42 22.47 88.21
CA THR A 197 -44.37 23.50 88.63
C THR A 197 -45.68 22.87 89.11
N GLN A 198 -46.22 21.89 88.38
CA GLN A 198 -47.42 21.15 88.81
C GLN A 198 -47.25 20.46 90.16
N LEU A 199 -46.13 19.74 90.36
CA LEU A 199 -45.83 19.08 91.63
C LEU A 199 -45.67 20.08 92.78
N HIS A 200 -45.03 21.22 92.51
CA HIS A 200 -44.90 22.29 93.51
C HIS A 200 -46.25 22.87 93.90
N THR A 201 -47.12 23.17 92.92
CA THR A 201 -48.48 23.65 93.18
C THR A 201 -49.32 22.63 93.94
N GLN A 202 -49.23 21.33 93.59
CA GLN A 202 -49.90 20.26 94.36
C GLN A 202 -49.42 20.23 95.81
N HIS A 203 -48.11 20.27 96.03
CA HIS A 203 -47.53 20.31 97.37
C HIS A 203 -47.98 21.53 98.17
N ASP A 204 -47.99 22.73 97.56
CA ASP A 204 -48.43 23.95 98.24
C ASP A 204 -49.93 23.91 98.57
N MET A 205 -50.74 23.29 97.69
CA MET A 205 -52.16 23.06 97.94
C MET A 205 -52.37 22.06 99.09
N GLU A 206 -51.61 20.97 99.12
CA GLU A 206 -51.63 19.99 100.23
C GLU A 206 -51.24 20.62 101.57
N ILE A 207 -50.20 21.48 101.59
CA ILE A 207 -49.82 22.25 102.79
C ILE A 207 -50.95 23.17 103.22
N SER A 208 -51.51 23.95 102.28
CA SER A 208 -52.58 24.91 102.58
C SER A 208 -53.82 24.19 103.14
N GLU A 209 -54.17 23.03 102.61
CA GLU A 209 -55.29 22.21 103.12
C GLU A 209 -55.01 21.69 104.55
N VAL A 210 -53.77 21.27 104.83
CA VAL A 210 -53.35 20.86 106.18
C VAL A 210 -53.38 22.05 107.15
N GLU A 211 -52.89 23.22 106.74
CA GLU A 211 -52.91 24.45 107.53
C GLU A 211 -54.35 24.88 107.82
N GLU A 212 -55.25 24.86 106.83
CA GLU A 212 -56.67 25.18 107.02
C GLU A 212 -57.33 24.20 107.99
N ARG A 213 -57.10 22.88 107.83
CA ARG A 213 -57.57 21.86 108.78
C ARG A 213 -57.06 22.13 110.20
N LYS A 214 -55.79 22.52 110.36
CA LYS A 214 -55.20 22.85 111.67
C LYS A 214 -55.74 24.16 112.26
N ASN A 215 -55.93 25.19 111.44
CA ASN A 215 -56.54 26.45 111.87
C ASN A 215 -58.00 26.28 112.30
N ASN A 216 -58.76 25.44 111.58
CA ASN A 216 -60.10 25.06 111.98
C ASN A 216 -60.08 24.35 113.34
N GLN A 217 -59.16 23.38 113.54
CA GLN A 217 -58.97 22.71 114.83
C GLN A 217 -58.62 23.69 115.97
N ILE A 218 -57.74 24.67 115.73
CA ILE A 218 -57.39 25.73 116.70
C ILE A 218 -58.63 26.57 117.02
N THR A 219 -59.42 26.93 116.01
CA THR A 219 -60.64 27.73 116.18
C THR A 219 -61.69 26.99 117.00
N GLU A 220 -61.90 25.70 116.73
CA GLU A 220 -62.77 24.84 117.53
C GLU A 220 -62.28 24.71 118.97
N LEU A 221 -60.98 24.51 119.17
CA LEU A 221 -60.38 24.42 120.49
C LEU A 221 -60.55 25.73 121.28
N ASN A 222 -60.35 26.89 120.63
CA ASN A 222 -60.59 28.20 121.22
C ASN A 222 -62.06 28.37 121.62
N LYS A 223 -63.01 28.01 120.75
CA LYS A 223 -64.44 28.02 121.09
C LYS A 223 -64.77 27.12 122.28
N HIS A 224 -64.16 25.94 122.35
CA HIS A 224 -64.32 25.03 123.48
C HIS A 224 -63.74 25.60 124.77
N HIS A 225 -62.54 26.19 124.71
CA HIS A 225 -61.92 26.89 125.84
C HIS A 225 -62.76 28.08 126.30
N ASP A 226 -63.27 28.92 125.39
CA ASP A 226 -64.16 30.04 125.73
C ASP A 226 -65.46 29.56 126.38
N LYS A 227 -66.02 28.45 125.89
CA LYS A 227 -67.21 27.83 126.49
C LYS A 227 -66.91 27.33 127.90
N ALA A 228 -65.84 26.56 128.09
CA ALA A 228 -65.43 26.06 129.39
C ALA A 228 -65.08 27.19 130.37
N PHE A 229 -64.43 28.26 129.89
CA PHE A 229 -64.14 29.45 130.70
C PHE A 229 -65.42 30.17 131.11
N ASN A 230 -66.40 30.33 130.21
CA ASN A 230 -67.70 30.91 130.55
C ASN A 230 -68.51 30.01 131.50
N GLU A 231 -68.48 28.70 131.32
CA GLU A 231 -69.10 27.73 132.25
C GLU A 231 -68.45 27.82 133.64
N MET A 232 -67.12 27.92 133.72
CA MET A 232 -66.40 28.09 134.98
C MET A 232 -66.66 29.45 135.61
N LYS A 233 -66.70 30.52 134.81
CA LYS A 233 -67.10 31.86 135.27
C LYS A 233 -68.52 31.86 135.82
N ASN A 234 -69.46 31.21 135.13
CA ASN A 234 -70.84 31.05 135.59
C ASN A 234 -70.90 30.21 136.86
N TYR A 235 -70.15 29.11 136.96
CA TYR A 235 -70.08 28.30 138.17
C TYR A 235 -69.55 29.10 139.37
N TYR A 236 -68.49 29.90 139.20
CA TYR A 236 -68.02 30.78 140.28
C TYR A 236 -68.95 31.96 140.55
N ASN A 237 -69.65 32.48 139.54
CA ASN A 237 -70.71 33.48 139.72
C ASN A 237 -71.90 32.91 140.49
N ASP A 238 -72.25 31.65 140.22
CA ASP A 238 -73.27 30.92 140.95
C ASP A 238 -72.80 30.64 142.37
N ILE A 239 -71.53 30.27 142.60
CA ILE A 239 -70.97 30.18 143.94
C ILE A 239 -70.95 31.54 144.65
N THR A 240 -70.60 32.65 143.98
CA THR A 240 -70.64 33.98 144.62
C THR A 240 -72.06 34.44 144.86
N LEU A 241 -73.01 34.18 143.97
CA LEU A 241 -74.44 34.43 144.18
C LEU A 241 -74.98 33.56 145.31
N ASN A 242 -74.59 32.29 145.39
CA ASN A 242 -75.02 31.37 146.43
C ASN A 242 -74.34 31.69 147.77
N ASN A 243 -73.08 32.14 147.77
CA ASN A 243 -72.40 32.66 148.95
C ASN A 243 -72.94 34.03 149.37
N LEU A 244 -73.33 34.91 148.45
CA LEU A 244 -74.03 36.16 148.75
C LEU A 244 -75.43 35.89 149.29
N ALA A 245 -76.14 34.90 148.74
CA ALA A 245 -77.40 34.40 149.29
C ALA A 245 -77.19 33.81 150.69
N LEU A 246 -76.13 33.01 150.90
CA LEU A 246 -75.74 32.45 152.19
C LEU A 246 -75.40 33.56 153.20
N ILE A 247 -74.64 34.58 152.80
CA ILE A 247 -74.30 35.77 153.59
C ILE A 247 -75.57 36.59 153.89
N SER A 248 -76.50 36.72 152.94
CA SER A 248 -77.80 37.38 153.18
C SER A 248 -78.70 36.60 154.15
N THR A 249 -78.60 35.27 154.17
CA THR A 249 -79.30 34.41 155.13
C THR A 249 -78.60 34.35 156.49
N LEU A 250 -77.33 34.77 156.58
CA LEU A 250 -76.50 34.65 157.78
C LEU A 250 -76.23 35.94 158.54
N LYS A 251 -76.71 37.11 158.08
CA LYS A 251 -76.77 38.37 158.85
C LYS A 251 -75.42 38.90 159.38
#